data_AF-A0A7W1FPD9-F1
#
_entry.id   AF-A0A7W1FPD9-F1
#
_cell.length_a   1.000
_cell.length_b   1.000
_cell.length_c   1.000
_cell.angle_alpha   90.00
_cell.angle_beta   90.00
_cell.angle_gamma   90.00
#
_symmetry.space_group_name_H-M   'P 1'
#
loop_
_entity.id
_entity.type
_entity.pdbx_description
1 polymer ?
#
loop_
_entity_poly.entity_id
_entity_poly.type
_entity_poly.pdbx_seq_one_letter_code
_entity_poly.pdbx_strand_id
1 'polypeptide(L)'
;MKLFACQCCAAQLYFENVRCLTCGHELGFIADDNVLTAIELEPDGTWRVLASGHQQSTWRKCVRYAQDGVCNWLVRSDDPNELCRSCRMTRTIPDLSQAGHHEAWRRMEVAKRRLIYGLTSLGLPVIDRIQDPVGGLVFEFLADTPQQKVVTGHSDGLITVNIAEADPVERERARTTLRESYRTVLGHLRHESGHHYWDRLVRQGPRLAEVRRLFGDDTQDYATAMQRYYDQGPRPDWNNGFVTAYATMHPWEDWAETWAHYLHLVDAVEIAGNLGLSLSTRPQGSREPLVAMTAPREPSRSFDDLLAAWIPLTFATNCLTRSIGHQDWFPFVLSDGAIAKLRLIHQVIADARETWPSPQTAQPV
;
A
#
# COMPACT_ATOMS: atom_id res chain seq x y z
N MET A 1 -1.41 6.71 4.72
CA MET A 1 -0.18 6.87 5.54
C MET A 1 -0.30 8.17 6.33
N LYS A 2 0.24 8.23 7.56
CA LYS A 2 0.25 9.45 8.38
C LYS A 2 1.65 9.88 8.80
N LEU A 3 1.77 11.10 9.29
CA LEU A 3 2.98 11.59 9.95
C LEU A 3 2.93 11.22 11.44
N PHE A 4 4.10 11.06 12.04
CA PHE A 4 4.25 10.74 13.45
C PHE A 4 4.97 11.89 14.18
N ALA A 5 4.87 11.91 15.50
CA ALA A 5 5.60 12.86 16.34
C ALA A 5 6.46 12.10 17.35
N CYS A 6 7.71 12.53 17.51
CA CYS A 6 8.60 11.97 18.51
C CYS A 6 8.08 12.27 19.92
N GLN A 7 7.94 11.24 20.75
CA GLN A 7 7.40 11.39 22.11
C GLN A 7 8.32 12.20 23.04
N CYS A 8 9.62 12.32 22.72
CA CYS A 8 10.58 13.07 23.53
C CYS A 8 10.63 14.57 23.20
N CYS A 9 10.48 14.94 21.93
CA CYS A 9 10.75 16.31 21.46
C CYS A 9 9.72 16.88 20.48
N ALA A 10 8.64 16.14 20.22
CA ALA A 10 7.57 16.50 19.28
C ALA A 10 8.02 16.73 17.81
N ALA A 11 9.27 16.44 17.46
CA ALA A 11 9.74 16.53 16.09
C ALA A 11 8.94 15.59 15.17
N GLN A 12 8.68 16.05 13.95
CA GLN A 12 7.99 15.27 12.92
C GLN A 12 8.85 14.05 12.53
N LEU A 13 8.20 12.90 12.49
CA LEU A 13 8.78 11.63 12.10
C LEU A 13 8.06 11.08 10.87
N TYR A 14 8.85 10.51 9.96
CA TYR A 14 8.38 9.80 8.78
C TYR A 14 8.40 8.29 9.05
N PHE A 15 7.50 7.56 8.39
CA PHE A 15 7.28 6.13 8.61
C PHE A 15 8.56 5.27 8.56
N GLU A 16 9.54 5.64 7.73
CA GLU A 16 10.81 4.92 7.57
C GLU A 16 11.91 5.36 8.55
N ASN A 17 11.68 6.37 9.39
CA ASN A 17 12.71 6.81 10.33
C ASN A 17 13.03 5.71 11.34
N VAL A 18 14.33 5.50 11.55
CA VAL A 18 14.91 4.64 12.59
C VAL A 18 15.50 5.46 13.74
N ARG A 19 15.63 6.79 13.55
CA ARG A 19 16.15 7.71 14.55
C ARG A 19 15.47 9.07 14.41
N CYS A 20 15.19 9.72 15.53
CA CYS A 20 14.76 11.11 15.54
C CYS A 20 15.97 12.01 15.22
N LEU A 21 15.85 12.83 14.18
CA LEU A 21 16.94 13.71 13.76
C LEU A 21 17.15 14.91 14.69
N THR A 22 16.19 15.19 15.60
CA THR A 22 16.28 16.29 16.56
C THR A 22 16.88 15.85 17.89
N CYS A 23 16.33 14.81 18.53
CA CYS A 23 16.78 14.36 19.86
C CYS A 23 17.67 13.11 19.83
N GLY A 24 17.94 12.54 18.66
CA GLY A 24 18.83 11.39 18.49
C GLY A 24 18.30 10.05 18.98
N HIS A 25 17.09 10.00 19.58
CA HIS A 25 16.48 8.76 20.05
C HIS A 25 16.27 7.79 18.90
N GLU A 26 16.54 6.51 19.16
CA GLU A 26 16.20 5.45 18.23
C GLU A 26 14.68 5.28 18.17
N LEU A 27 14.18 4.80 17.03
CA LEU A 27 12.76 4.65 16.76
C LEU A 27 12.43 3.20 16.42
N GLY A 28 11.21 2.79 16.71
CA GLY A 28 10.65 1.51 16.31
C GLY A 28 9.16 1.64 16.01
N PHE A 29 8.66 0.82 15.09
CA PHE A 29 7.25 0.81 14.71
C PHE A 29 6.52 -0.37 15.35
N ILE A 30 5.40 -0.08 16.01
CA ILE A 30 4.50 -1.07 16.59
C ILE A 30 3.34 -1.29 15.61
N ALA A 31 3.27 -2.50 15.06
CA ALA A 31 2.29 -2.84 14.03
C ALA A 31 0.85 -2.90 14.55
N ASP A 32 0.66 -3.28 15.82
CA ASP A 32 -0.67 -3.49 16.40
C ASP A 32 -1.44 -2.19 16.57
N ASP A 33 -0.75 -1.08 16.84
CA ASP A 33 -1.34 0.25 17.06
C ASP A 33 -0.99 1.27 15.96
N ASN A 34 -0.30 0.81 14.91
CA ASN A 34 0.14 1.63 13.81
C ASN A 34 0.86 2.91 14.28
N VAL A 35 1.84 2.75 15.18
CA VAL A 35 2.57 3.85 15.82
C VAL A 35 4.09 3.72 15.65
N LEU A 36 4.72 4.80 15.21
CA LEU A 36 6.17 4.97 15.27
C LEU A 36 6.53 5.65 16.58
N THR A 37 7.43 5.04 17.35
CA THR A 37 7.76 5.46 18.70
C THR A 37 9.25 5.49 18.97
N ALA A 38 9.69 6.41 19.82
CA ALA A 38 11.02 6.38 20.39
C ALA A 38 11.18 5.17 21.31
N ILE A 39 12.37 4.56 21.27
CA ILE A 39 12.73 3.37 22.03
C ILE A 39 14.00 3.59 22.84
N GLU A 40 14.04 2.97 24.02
CA GLU A 40 15.16 3.04 24.96
C GLU A 40 15.59 1.62 25.31
N LEU A 41 16.89 1.36 25.27
CA LEU A 41 17.47 0.07 25.63
C LEU A 41 17.52 -0.05 27.15
N GLU A 42 16.89 -1.08 27.68
CA GLU A 42 16.91 -1.41 29.10
C GLU A 42 18.14 -2.28 29.44
N PRO A 43 18.60 -2.30 30.71
CA PRO A 43 19.78 -3.06 31.13
C PRO A 43 19.70 -4.58 30.86
N ASP A 44 18.49 -5.12 30.74
CA ASP A 44 18.24 -6.54 30.43
C ASP A 44 18.35 -6.86 28.93
N GLY A 45 18.65 -5.86 28.09
CA GLY A 45 18.78 -5.99 26.64
C GLY A 45 17.45 -5.86 25.88
N THR A 46 16.34 -5.66 26.58
CA THR A 46 15.04 -5.38 25.95
C THR A 46 14.88 -3.90 25.63
N TRP A 47 13.89 -3.57 24.81
CA TRP A 47 13.57 -2.20 24.42
C TRP A 47 12.26 -1.79 25.07
N ARG A 48 12.28 -0.67 25.79
CA ARG A 48 11.07 0.03 26.21
C ARG A 48 10.67 1.03 25.14
N VAL A 49 9.37 1.14 24.90
CA VAL A 49 8.78 2.11 23.96
C VAL A 49 8.22 3.31 24.73
N LEU A 50 8.25 4.50 24.12
CA LEU A 50 7.75 5.73 24.74
C LEU A 50 6.31 6.09 24.35
N ALA A 51 5.70 5.34 23.42
CA ALA A 51 4.29 5.48 23.08
C ALA A 51 3.41 5.12 24.28
N SER A 52 2.38 5.94 24.52
CA SER A 52 1.38 5.70 25.57
C SER A 52 0.64 4.39 25.33
N GLY A 53 0.36 3.63 26.40
CA GLY A 53 -0.40 2.37 26.33
C GLY A 53 0.49 1.12 26.31
N HIS A 54 1.81 1.28 26.21
CA HIS A 54 2.76 0.18 26.07
C HIS A 54 3.78 0.06 27.22
N GLN A 55 3.60 0.83 28.31
CA GLN A 55 4.58 0.91 29.39
C GLN A 55 4.85 -0.43 30.11
N GLN A 56 3.90 -1.37 30.05
CA GLN A 56 4.02 -2.70 30.65
C GLN A 56 4.56 -3.77 29.69
N SER A 57 4.74 -3.44 28.41
CA SER A 57 5.26 -4.37 27.40
C SER A 57 6.73 -4.10 27.13
N THR A 58 7.54 -5.15 27.10
CA THR A 58 8.92 -5.07 26.60
C THR A 58 8.98 -5.53 25.15
N TRP A 59 9.92 -4.96 24.41
CA TRP A 59 10.04 -5.16 22.98
C TRP A 59 11.45 -5.57 22.58
N ARG A 60 11.55 -6.11 21.37
CA ARG A 60 12.79 -6.42 20.67
C ARG A 60 12.73 -5.77 19.30
N LYS A 61 13.87 -5.39 18.74
CA LYS A 61 13.94 -5.06 17.32
C LYS A 61 13.73 -6.34 16.52
N CYS A 62 13.01 -6.25 15.41
CA CYS A 62 13.01 -7.32 14.42
C CYS A 62 14.46 -7.66 14.03
N VAL A 63 14.77 -8.94 13.81
CA VAL A 63 16.09 -9.37 13.33
C VAL A 63 16.54 -8.61 12.07
N ARG A 64 15.63 -8.39 11.12
CA ARG A 64 15.89 -7.61 9.88
C ARG A 64 16.12 -6.11 10.13
N TYR A 65 15.66 -5.61 11.27
CA TYR A 65 15.98 -4.26 11.72
C TYR A 65 17.39 -4.27 12.35
N ALA A 66 17.61 -5.12 13.35
CA ALA A 66 18.83 -5.13 14.14
C ALA A 66 20.09 -5.50 13.33
N GLN A 67 19.99 -6.45 12.39
CA GLN A 67 21.14 -7.00 11.67
C GLN A 67 21.30 -6.40 10.27
N ASP A 68 20.19 -6.24 9.55
CA ASP A 68 20.23 -5.91 8.12
C ASP A 68 19.94 -4.43 7.82
N GLY A 69 19.34 -3.67 8.75
CA GLY A 69 18.98 -2.26 8.52
C GLY A 69 17.88 -2.05 7.46
N VAL A 70 17.13 -3.10 7.11
CA VAL A 70 16.06 -3.04 6.08
C VAL A 70 14.66 -2.92 6.65
N CYS A 71 14.52 -2.96 7.97
CA CYS A 71 13.27 -2.87 8.72
C CYS A 71 13.40 -1.84 9.85
N ASN A 72 12.27 -1.35 10.35
CA ASN A 72 12.21 -0.50 11.56
C ASN A 72 11.09 -0.93 12.52
N TRP A 73 10.54 -2.13 12.35
CA TRP A 73 9.43 -2.64 13.16
C TRP A 73 9.94 -3.39 14.39
N LEU A 74 9.16 -3.29 15.46
CA LEU A 74 9.39 -3.98 16.72
C LEU A 74 8.65 -5.31 16.77
N VAL A 75 9.06 -6.15 17.70
CA VAL A 75 8.45 -7.43 18.05
C VAL A 75 8.29 -7.44 19.56
N ARG A 76 7.16 -7.93 20.08
CA ARG A 76 7.03 -8.07 21.53
C ARG A 76 8.07 -9.06 22.06
N SER A 77 8.57 -8.84 23.26
CA SER A 77 9.55 -9.73 23.87
C SER A 77 9.01 -11.15 24.09
N ASP A 78 7.71 -11.29 24.32
CA ASP A 78 7.01 -12.57 24.53
C ASP A 78 6.53 -13.26 23.25
N ASP A 79 6.67 -12.62 22.08
CA ASP A 79 6.38 -13.29 20.81
C ASP A 79 7.49 -14.32 20.51
N PRO A 80 7.16 -15.59 20.22
CA PRO A 80 8.17 -16.61 19.97
C PRO A 80 8.97 -16.38 18.69
N ASN A 81 8.49 -15.54 17.77
CA ASN A 81 9.19 -15.25 16.52
C ASN A 81 10.13 -14.05 16.68
N GLU A 82 11.24 -14.07 15.96
CA GLU A 82 12.22 -12.96 15.96
C GLU A 82 12.00 -11.94 14.83
N LEU A 83 11.20 -12.32 13.84
CA LEU A 83 10.77 -11.45 12.74
C LEU A 83 9.52 -10.67 13.15
N CYS A 84 9.36 -9.42 12.70
CA CYS A 84 8.11 -8.68 12.88
C CYS A 84 7.02 -9.21 11.95
N ARG A 85 5.77 -8.80 12.19
CA ARG A 85 4.60 -9.15 11.38
C ARG A 85 4.83 -8.98 9.88
N SER A 86 5.49 -7.91 9.44
CA SER A 86 5.82 -7.72 8.02
C SER A 86 6.92 -8.66 7.53
N CYS A 87 8.02 -8.81 8.26
CA CYS A 87 9.14 -9.64 7.82
C CYS A 87 8.84 -11.14 7.83
N ARG A 88 7.91 -11.61 8.67
CA ARG A 88 7.40 -13.01 8.64
C ARG A 88 6.74 -13.36 7.31
N MET A 89 6.17 -12.36 6.63
CA MET A 89 5.52 -12.55 5.34
C MET A 89 6.51 -12.60 4.18
N THR A 90 7.81 -12.37 4.37
CA THR A 90 8.81 -12.57 3.30
C THR A 90 9.36 -13.98 3.37
N ARG A 91 8.99 -14.82 2.40
CA ARG A 91 9.49 -16.20 2.28
C ARG A 91 10.89 -16.25 1.72
N THR A 92 11.13 -15.48 0.66
CA THR A 92 12.42 -15.48 -0.06
C THR A 92 12.94 -14.05 -0.22
N ILE A 93 14.22 -13.86 0.10
CA ILE A 93 14.98 -12.63 -0.15
C ILE A 93 16.05 -12.90 -1.21
N PRO A 94 16.54 -11.88 -1.93
CA PRO A 94 17.59 -12.07 -2.92
C PRO A 94 18.93 -12.47 -2.27
N ASP A 95 19.84 -13.05 -3.06
CA ASP A 95 21.22 -13.34 -2.66
C ASP A 95 21.96 -12.03 -2.34
N LEU A 96 22.25 -11.80 -1.05
CA LEU A 96 22.86 -10.57 -0.56
C LEU A 96 24.38 -10.47 -0.87
N SER A 97 25.00 -11.52 -1.39
CA SER A 97 26.39 -11.46 -1.85
C SER A 97 26.56 -10.66 -3.15
N GLN A 98 25.47 -10.49 -3.90
CA GLN A 98 25.46 -9.70 -5.13
C GLN A 98 25.34 -8.20 -4.83
N ALA A 99 26.12 -7.40 -5.55
CA ALA A 99 26.10 -5.96 -5.41
C ALA A 99 24.70 -5.38 -5.67
N GLY A 100 24.24 -4.48 -4.79
CA GLY A 100 22.96 -3.79 -4.94
C GLY A 100 21.73 -4.58 -4.47
N HIS A 101 21.81 -5.91 -4.29
CA HIS A 101 20.67 -6.72 -3.86
C HIS A 101 20.15 -6.34 -2.46
N HIS A 102 21.04 -5.96 -1.54
CA HIS A 102 20.64 -5.47 -0.21
C HIS A 102 19.79 -4.20 -0.28
N GLU A 103 20.20 -3.21 -1.08
CA GLU A 103 19.44 -1.96 -1.24
C GLU A 103 18.13 -2.20 -2.01
N ALA A 104 18.13 -3.09 -3.01
CA ALA A 104 16.91 -3.50 -3.71
C ALA A 104 15.92 -4.16 -2.75
N TRP A 105 16.38 -5.10 -1.93
CA TRP A 105 15.57 -5.74 -0.89
C TRP A 105 15.03 -4.73 0.12
N ARG A 106 15.86 -3.78 0.58
CA ARG A 106 15.44 -2.69 1.47
C ARG A 106 14.27 -1.91 0.88
N ARG A 107 14.33 -1.54 -0.41
CA ARG A 107 13.25 -0.81 -1.11
C ARG A 107 11.98 -1.64 -1.22
N MET A 108 12.10 -2.94 -1.52
CA MET A 108 10.97 -3.87 -1.52
C MET A 108 10.29 -3.96 -0.16
N GLU A 109 11.09 -4.11 0.90
CA GLU A 109 10.59 -4.19 2.27
C GLU A 109 9.95 -2.87 2.75
N VAL A 110 10.49 -1.70 2.35
CA VAL A 110 9.84 -0.41 2.60
C VAL A 110 8.47 -0.34 1.92
N ALA A 111 8.39 -0.69 0.64
CA ALA A 111 7.13 -0.67 -0.10
C ALA A 111 6.10 -1.65 0.50
N LYS A 112 6.51 -2.88 0.81
CA LYS A 112 5.65 -3.87 1.48
C LYS A 112 5.15 -3.39 2.84
N ARG A 113 5.99 -2.76 3.67
CA ARG A 113 5.54 -2.22 4.96
C ARG A 113 4.52 -1.09 4.79
N ARG A 114 4.67 -0.25 3.77
CA ARG A 114 3.66 0.78 3.45
C ARG A 114 2.33 0.15 3.04
N LEU A 115 2.36 -0.91 2.24
CA LEU A 115 1.17 -1.67 1.89
C LEU A 115 0.51 -2.26 3.15
N ILE A 116 1.25 -3.00 3.97
CA ILE A 116 0.71 -3.64 5.18
C ILE A 116 0.16 -2.60 6.16
N TYR A 117 0.85 -1.47 6.32
CA TYR A 117 0.34 -0.33 7.09
C TYR A 117 -1.04 0.11 6.57
N GLY A 118 -1.14 0.41 5.27
CA GLY A 118 -2.37 0.89 4.66
C GLY A 118 -3.53 -0.10 4.78
N LEU A 119 -3.26 -1.39 4.55
CA LEU A 119 -4.25 -2.46 4.72
C LEU A 119 -4.72 -2.56 6.18
N THR A 120 -3.80 -2.50 7.14
CA THR A 120 -4.13 -2.57 8.58
C THR A 120 -4.92 -1.33 9.02
N SER A 121 -4.56 -0.13 8.56
CA SER A 121 -5.31 1.11 8.83
C SER A 121 -6.71 1.12 8.20
N LEU A 122 -6.92 0.35 7.14
CA LEU A 122 -8.25 0.12 6.57
C LEU A 122 -9.06 -0.94 7.34
N GLY A 123 -8.50 -1.53 8.40
CA GLY A 123 -9.11 -2.62 9.17
C GLY A 123 -9.21 -3.93 8.40
N LEU A 124 -8.44 -4.09 7.32
CA LEU A 124 -8.46 -5.31 6.51
C LEU A 124 -7.66 -6.43 7.20
N PRO A 125 -8.09 -7.69 7.03
CA PRO A 125 -7.32 -8.82 7.56
C PRO A 125 -6.00 -8.96 6.81
N VAL A 126 -4.88 -8.77 7.50
CA VAL A 126 -3.54 -9.11 7.02
C VAL A 126 -3.05 -10.34 7.77
N ILE A 127 -3.30 -11.51 7.19
CA ILE A 127 -3.07 -12.83 7.78
C ILE A 127 -1.91 -13.49 7.04
N ASP A 128 -0.88 -13.91 7.75
CA ASP A 128 0.29 -14.58 7.16
C ASP A 128 0.06 -16.10 6.98
N ARG A 129 1.09 -16.79 6.46
CA ARG A 129 1.09 -18.24 6.27
C ARG A 129 1.21 -19.07 7.56
N ILE A 130 1.56 -18.45 8.68
CA ILE A 130 1.55 -19.14 9.98
C ILE A 130 0.11 -19.30 10.45
N GLN A 131 -0.69 -18.24 10.28
CA GLN A 131 -2.10 -18.22 10.65
C GLN A 131 -3.01 -18.93 9.64
N ASP A 132 -2.75 -18.77 8.33
CA ASP A 132 -3.47 -19.44 7.25
C ASP A 132 -2.46 -20.06 6.27
N PRO A 133 -2.12 -21.34 6.43
CA PRO A 133 -1.12 -22.02 5.61
C PRO A 133 -1.45 -22.06 4.10
N VAL A 134 -2.72 -21.92 3.72
CA VAL A 134 -3.17 -22.10 2.33
C VAL A 134 -3.38 -20.76 1.63
N GLY A 135 -4.10 -19.83 2.25
CA GLY A 135 -4.47 -18.54 1.66
C GLY A 135 -3.78 -17.33 2.29
N GLY A 136 -2.85 -17.54 3.22
CA GLY A 136 -2.12 -16.47 3.90
C GLY A 136 -1.24 -15.65 2.95
N LEU A 137 -1.16 -14.35 3.22
CA LEU A 137 -0.35 -13.42 2.44
C LEU A 137 1.14 -13.69 2.66
N VAL A 138 1.88 -13.86 1.58
CA VAL A 138 3.31 -14.11 1.58
C VAL A 138 3.97 -13.47 0.36
N PHE A 139 5.22 -13.04 0.50
CA PHE A 139 5.98 -12.32 -0.50
C PHE A 139 7.27 -13.06 -0.85
N GLU A 140 7.63 -13.04 -2.13
CA GLU A 140 8.94 -13.44 -2.62
C GLU A 140 9.58 -12.29 -3.41
N PHE A 141 10.78 -11.91 -2.99
CA PHE A 141 11.59 -10.92 -3.69
C PHE A 141 12.76 -11.65 -4.35
N LEU A 142 12.63 -11.86 -5.66
CA LEU A 142 13.54 -12.68 -6.44
C LEU A 142 14.35 -11.83 -7.41
N ALA A 143 15.57 -12.27 -7.72
CA ALA A 143 16.40 -11.68 -8.77
C ALA A 143 16.39 -12.57 -10.01
N ASP A 144 16.48 -11.96 -11.19
CA ASP A 144 16.76 -12.71 -12.41
C ASP A 144 18.10 -13.44 -12.29
N THR A 145 18.18 -14.61 -12.91
CA THR A 145 19.43 -15.32 -13.17
C THR A 145 19.65 -15.43 -14.68
N PRO A 146 20.88 -15.74 -15.14
CA PRO A 146 21.11 -15.99 -16.57
C PRO A 146 20.26 -17.14 -17.13
N GLN A 147 19.83 -18.07 -16.29
CA GLN A 147 19.06 -19.25 -16.68
C GLN A 147 17.54 -19.08 -16.51
N GLN A 148 17.10 -18.19 -15.61
CA GLN A 148 15.69 -18.04 -15.26
C GLN A 148 15.33 -16.58 -15.03
N LYS A 149 14.28 -16.14 -15.74
CA LYS A 149 13.62 -14.86 -15.52
C LYS A 149 12.52 -15.00 -14.47
N VAL A 150 12.45 -14.03 -13.56
CA VAL A 150 11.41 -13.97 -12.54
C VAL A 150 10.11 -13.55 -13.19
N VAL A 151 9.07 -14.38 -13.05
CA VAL A 151 7.70 -13.99 -13.38
C VAL A 151 7.12 -13.31 -12.14
N THR A 152 6.74 -12.05 -12.30
CA THR A 152 6.08 -11.26 -11.24
C THR A 152 4.58 -11.46 -11.34
N GLY A 153 3.89 -11.52 -10.20
CA GLY A 153 2.45 -11.71 -10.13
C GLY A 153 1.98 -12.30 -8.81
N HIS A 154 0.71 -12.69 -8.79
CA HIS A 154 0.02 -13.27 -7.63
C HIS A 154 -0.49 -14.68 -7.90
N SER A 155 -0.33 -15.59 -6.93
CA SER A 155 -0.94 -16.93 -6.94
C SER A 155 -1.29 -17.37 -5.51
N ASP A 156 -2.57 -17.61 -5.23
CA ASP A 156 -3.07 -18.16 -3.94
C ASP A 156 -2.52 -17.45 -2.70
N GLY A 157 -2.35 -16.12 -2.73
CA GLY A 157 -1.79 -15.32 -1.62
C GLY A 157 -0.27 -15.17 -1.63
N LEU A 158 0.44 -15.80 -2.56
CA LEU A 158 1.85 -15.51 -2.85
C LEU A 158 1.96 -14.36 -3.83
N ILE A 159 2.62 -13.28 -3.43
CA ILE A 159 3.01 -12.16 -4.28
C ILE A 159 4.50 -12.28 -4.58
N THR A 160 4.85 -12.54 -5.84
CA THR A 160 6.25 -12.63 -6.30
C THR A 160 6.60 -11.37 -7.04
N VAL A 161 7.70 -10.70 -6.68
CA VAL A 161 8.18 -9.48 -7.36
C VAL A 161 9.67 -9.59 -7.68
N ASN A 162 10.02 -9.22 -8.92
CA ASN A 162 11.43 -9.11 -9.32
C ASN A 162 12.09 -7.89 -8.68
N ILE A 163 13.20 -8.08 -7.96
CA ILE A 163 13.95 -7.00 -7.30
C ILE A 163 14.49 -5.95 -8.27
N ALA A 164 14.59 -6.25 -9.57
CA ALA A 164 14.94 -5.28 -10.60
C ALA A 164 14.02 -4.05 -10.59
N GLU A 165 12.76 -4.18 -10.16
CA GLU A 165 11.84 -3.03 -10.07
C GLU A 165 12.24 -1.99 -9.01
N ALA A 166 13.12 -2.35 -8.08
CA ALA A 166 13.70 -1.40 -7.13
C ALA A 166 14.70 -0.43 -7.80
N ASP A 167 15.24 -0.79 -8.96
CA ASP A 167 16.08 0.07 -9.79
C ASP A 167 15.21 1.04 -10.61
N PRO A 168 15.35 2.37 -10.42
CA PRO A 168 14.63 3.36 -11.22
C PRO A 168 14.86 3.24 -12.74
N VAL A 169 16.03 2.79 -13.18
CA VAL A 169 16.35 2.64 -14.62
C VAL A 169 15.55 1.51 -15.22
N GLU A 170 15.61 0.33 -14.61
CA GLU A 170 14.83 -0.83 -15.06
C GLU A 170 13.33 -0.58 -14.95
N ARG A 171 12.89 0.12 -13.90
CA ARG A 171 11.48 0.50 -13.75
C ARG A 171 11.00 1.44 -14.85
N GLU A 172 11.80 2.42 -15.26
CA GLU A 172 11.45 3.33 -16.35
C GLU A 172 11.47 2.64 -17.73
N ARG A 173 12.41 1.71 -17.94
CA ARG A 173 12.41 0.83 -19.12
C ARG A 173 11.15 -0.02 -19.17
N ALA A 174 10.78 -0.68 -18.07
CA ALA A 174 9.58 -1.49 -17.96
C ALA A 174 8.32 -0.65 -18.21
N ARG A 175 8.20 0.50 -17.55
CA ARG A 175 7.10 1.45 -17.72
C ARG A 175 6.90 1.81 -19.20
N THR A 176 7.98 2.14 -19.90
CA THR A 176 7.92 2.52 -21.32
C THR A 176 7.59 1.32 -22.22
N THR A 177 8.22 0.17 -21.97
CA THR A 177 8.03 -1.05 -22.77
C THR A 177 6.61 -1.59 -22.66
N LEU A 178 6.05 -1.58 -21.45
CA LEU A 178 4.69 -2.03 -21.15
C LEU A 178 3.63 -0.95 -21.37
N ARG A 179 4.04 0.26 -21.82
CA ARG A 179 3.16 1.42 -22.07
C ARG A 179 2.33 1.81 -20.85
N GLU A 180 2.94 1.73 -19.67
CA GLU A 180 2.34 2.13 -18.41
C GLU A 180 2.51 3.64 -18.17
N SER A 181 1.49 4.29 -17.65
CA SER A 181 1.56 5.71 -17.27
C SER A 181 2.29 5.93 -15.93
N TYR A 182 2.35 4.89 -15.09
CA TYR A 182 2.88 4.97 -13.73
C TYR A 182 3.40 3.60 -13.32
N ARG A 183 4.63 3.54 -12.79
CA ARG A 183 5.20 2.31 -12.22
C ARG A 183 6.02 2.62 -10.99
N THR A 184 5.62 2.06 -9.85
CA THR A 184 6.39 2.07 -8.60
C THR A 184 6.27 0.71 -7.92
N VAL A 185 7.29 0.33 -7.14
CA VAL A 185 7.25 -0.92 -6.36
C VAL A 185 6.00 -1.00 -5.48
N LEU A 186 5.63 0.10 -4.82
CA LEU A 186 4.42 0.14 -3.99
C LEU A 186 3.15 0.03 -4.84
N GLY A 187 3.10 0.66 -6.01
CA GLY A 187 1.99 0.53 -6.94
C GLY A 187 1.77 -0.91 -7.38
N HIS A 188 2.85 -1.61 -7.72
CA HIS A 188 2.81 -3.01 -8.11
C HIS A 188 2.37 -3.91 -6.94
N LEU A 189 2.95 -3.75 -5.75
CA LEU A 189 2.51 -4.51 -4.58
C LEU A 189 1.03 -4.26 -4.24
N ARG A 190 0.52 -3.04 -4.47
CA ARG A 190 -0.91 -2.73 -4.31
C ARG A 190 -1.75 -3.47 -5.36
N HIS A 191 -1.34 -3.50 -6.62
CA HIS A 191 -2.00 -4.27 -7.67
C HIS A 191 -2.09 -5.76 -7.29
N GLU A 192 -0.96 -6.38 -6.96
CA GLU A 192 -0.92 -7.80 -6.58
C GLU A 192 -1.72 -8.10 -5.30
N SER A 193 -1.76 -7.16 -4.36
CA SER A 193 -2.64 -7.28 -3.19
C SER A 193 -4.13 -7.24 -3.58
N GLY A 194 -4.49 -6.58 -4.67
CA GLY A 194 -5.85 -6.56 -5.20
C GLY A 194 -6.31 -7.97 -5.59
N HIS A 195 -5.45 -8.76 -6.24
CA HIS A 195 -5.75 -10.16 -6.51
C HIS A 195 -5.91 -11.00 -5.24
N HIS A 196 -5.05 -10.78 -4.23
CA HIS A 196 -5.20 -11.44 -2.93
C HIS A 196 -6.55 -11.12 -2.26
N TYR A 197 -6.97 -9.85 -2.28
CA TYR A 197 -8.25 -9.43 -1.69
C TYR A 197 -9.46 -9.75 -2.56
N TRP A 198 -9.30 -10.00 -3.86
CA TRP A 198 -10.35 -10.62 -4.67
C TRP A 198 -10.69 -12.00 -4.11
N ASP A 199 -9.68 -12.84 -3.87
CA ASP A 199 -9.88 -14.21 -3.40
C ASP A 199 -10.53 -14.23 -2.02
N ARG A 200 -10.15 -13.29 -1.15
CA ARG A 200 -10.65 -13.22 0.23
C ARG A 200 -11.99 -12.54 0.39
N LEU A 201 -12.26 -11.46 -0.34
CA LEU A 201 -13.44 -10.60 -0.10
C LEU A 201 -14.52 -10.75 -1.17
N VAL A 202 -14.16 -11.17 -2.38
CA VAL A 202 -15.07 -11.13 -3.54
C VAL A 202 -15.44 -12.51 -4.05
N ARG A 203 -14.46 -13.38 -4.33
CA ARG A 203 -14.65 -14.66 -5.02
C ARG A 203 -15.75 -15.53 -4.38
N GLN A 204 -15.83 -15.51 -3.05
CA GLN A 204 -16.84 -16.23 -2.26
C GLN A 204 -17.72 -15.28 -1.42
N GLY A 205 -17.66 -13.98 -1.70
CA GLY A 205 -18.34 -12.94 -0.94
C GLY A 205 -19.74 -12.60 -1.46
N PRO A 206 -20.56 -11.93 -0.64
CA PRO A 206 -21.94 -11.58 -1.00
C PRO A 206 -22.04 -10.58 -2.17
N ARG A 207 -20.98 -9.83 -2.45
CA ARG A 207 -20.94 -8.81 -3.52
C ARG A 207 -20.47 -9.32 -4.88
N LEU A 208 -20.19 -10.62 -5.05
CA LEU A 208 -19.68 -11.14 -6.33
C LEU A 208 -20.53 -10.74 -7.54
N ALA A 209 -21.86 -10.84 -7.42
CA ALA A 209 -22.78 -10.46 -8.49
C ALA A 209 -22.72 -8.96 -8.83
N GLU A 210 -22.55 -8.11 -7.82
CA GLU A 210 -22.40 -6.67 -7.99
C GLU A 210 -21.05 -6.31 -8.64
N VAL A 211 -19.98 -6.98 -8.21
CA VAL A 211 -18.64 -6.83 -8.80
C VAL A 211 -18.67 -7.26 -10.27
N ARG A 212 -19.23 -8.43 -10.60
CA ARG A 212 -19.36 -8.89 -12.01
C ARG A 212 -20.18 -7.93 -12.87
N ARG A 213 -21.20 -7.29 -12.31
CA ARG A 213 -22.00 -6.27 -13.02
C ARG A 213 -21.19 -5.04 -13.40
N LEU A 214 -20.24 -4.60 -12.57
CA LEU A 214 -19.43 -3.39 -12.83
C LEU A 214 -18.10 -3.67 -13.55
N PHE A 215 -17.42 -4.75 -13.18
CA PHE A 215 -16.09 -5.10 -13.70
C PHE A 215 -16.15 -6.05 -14.90
N GLY A 216 -17.22 -6.82 -15.02
CA GLY A 216 -17.40 -7.83 -16.06
C GLY A 216 -17.19 -9.26 -15.55
N ASP A 217 -17.21 -10.21 -16.49
CA ASP A 217 -17.11 -11.64 -16.20
C ASP A 217 -15.65 -12.07 -15.98
N ASP A 218 -15.28 -12.31 -14.72
CA ASP A 218 -13.96 -12.81 -14.30
C ASP A 218 -13.70 -14.27 -14.70
N THR A 219 -14.69 -15.01 -15.22
CA THR A 219 -14.52 -16.41 -15.65
C THR A 219 -14.01 -16.55 -17.09
N GLN A 220 -13.80 -15.42 -17.78
CA GLN A 220 -13.15 -15.40 -19.08
C GLN A 220 -11.76 -16.04 -19.03
N ASP A 221 -11.36 -16.71 -20.11
CA ASP A 221 -10.03 -17.31 -20.17
C ASP A 221 -8.94 -16.22 -20.17
N TYR A 222 -8.14 -16.22 -19.10
CA TYR A 222 -7.13 -15.19 -18.85
C TYR A 222 -6.10 -15.12 -19.98
N ALA A 223 -5.58 -16.27 -20.42
CA ALA A 223 -4.54 -16.32 -21.45
C ALA A 223 -5.06 -15.76 -22.79
N THR A 224 -6.28 -16.12 -23.17
CA THR A 224 -6.95 -15.60 -24.37
C THR A 224 -7.21 -14.10 -24.26
N ALA A 225 -7.64 -13.62 -23.10
CA ALA A 225 -7.90 -12.20 -22.86
C ALA A 225 -6.61 -11.36 -22.93
N MET A 226 -5.52 -11.87 -22.34
CA MET A 226 -4.19 -11.28 -22.38
C MET A 226 -3.63 -11.25 -23.80
N GLN A 227 -3.71 -12.37 -24.53
CA GLN A 227 -3.27 -12.44 -25.93
C GLN A 227 -4.01 -11.41 -26.79
N ARG A 228 -5.34 -11.34 -26.67
CA ARG A 228 -6.17 -10.35 -27.37
C ARG A 228 -5.72 -8.92 -27.07
N TYR A 229 -5.42 -8.61 -25.80
CA TYR A 229 -4.97 -7.28 -25.40
C TYR A 229 -3.62 -6.90 -26.04
N TYR A 230 -2.64 -7.81 -26.06
CA TYR A 230 -1.35 -7.52 -26.69
C TYR A 230 -1.41 -7.47 -28.22
N ASP A 231 -2.33 -8.23 -28.84
CA ASP A 231 -2.52 -8.21 -30.29
C ASP A 231 -3.28 -6.98 -30.78
N GLN A 232 -4.32 -6.57 -30.06
CA GLN A 232 -5.28 -5.55 -30.51
C GLN A 232 -5.15 -4.21 -29.77
N GLY A 233 -4.43 -4.20 -28.65
CA GLY A 233 -4.38 -3.06 -27.72
C GLY A 233 -5.61 -2.97 -26.81
N PRO A 234 -5.67 -1.91 -25.99
CA PRO A 234 -6.81 -1.64 -25.11
C PRO A 234 -8.07 -1.31 -25.92
N ARG A 235 -9.24 -1.50 -25.29
CA ARG A 235 -10.51 -1.02 -25.87
C ARG A 235 -10.44 0.48 -26.16
N PRO A 236 -10.86 0.98 -27.34
CA PRO A 236 -10.74 2.41 -27.67
C PRO A 236 -11.43 3.37 -26.71
N ASP A 237 -12.50 2.92 -26.05
CA ASP A 237 -13.32 3.68 -25.11
C ASP A 237 -12.98 3.39 -23.63
N TRP A 238 -11.80 2.83 -23.36
CA TRP A 238 -11.38 2.42 -22.00
C TRP A 238 -11.49 3.57 -20.99
N ASN A 239 -11.21 4.79 -21.42
CA ASN A 239 -11.28 6.00 -20.60
C ASN A 239 -12.69 6.33 -20.08
N ASN A 240 -13.74 5.69 -20.59
CA ASN A 240 -15.11 5.88 -20.10
C ASN A 240 -15.43 5.04 -18.87
N GLY A 241 -14.64 4.00 -18.55
CA GLY A 241 -14.98 3.09 -17.45
C GLY A 241 -13.82 2.44 -16.71
N PHE A 242 -12.58 2.61 -17.15
CA PHE A 242 -11.42 1.93 -16.59
C PHE A 242 -10.39 2.94 -16.08
N VAL A 243 -9.74 2.63 -14.95
CA VAL A 243 -8.69 3.48 -14.38
C VAL A 243 -7.43 3.52 -15.25
N THR A 244 -7.14 2.41 -15.94
CA THR A 244 -6.01 2.27 -16.86
C THR A 244 -6.43 1.57 -18.14
N ALA A 245 -5.61 1.69 -19.18
CA ALA A 245 -5.79 0.93 -20.42
C ALA A 245 -5.68 -0.59 -20.15
N TYR A 246 -4.73 -1.01 -19.31
CA TYR A 246 -4.47 -2.42 -19.00
C TYR A 246 -5.64 -3.08 -18.24
N ALA A 247 -6.38 -2.32 -17.43
CA ALA A 247 -7.61 -2.80 -16.80
C ALA A 247 -8.66 -3.34 -17.81
N THR A 248 -8.59 -2.98 -19.10
CA THR A 248 -9.47 -3.58 -20.13
C THR A 248 -9.09 -5.01 -20.53
N MET A 249 -7.90 -5.49 -20.13
CA MET A 249 -7.39 -6.80 -20.50
C MET A 249 -8.29 -7.91 -19.96
N HIS A 250 -8.63 -7.86 -18.67
CA HIS A 250 -9.48 -8.85 -18.00
C HIS A 250 -10.20 -8.26 -16.77
N PRO A 251 -11.45 -8.65 -16.45
CA PRO A 251 -12.16 -8.12 -15.27
C PRO A 251 -11.45 -8.31 -13.92
N TRP A 252 -10.69 -9.38 -13.78
CA TRP A 252 -9.83 -9.62 -12.61
C TRP A 252 -8.68 -8.60 -12.48
N GLU A 253 -8.16 -8.11 -13.61
CA GLU A 253 -7.14 -7.07 -13.68
C GLU A 253 -7.73 -5.69 -13.45
N ASP A 254 -8.93 -5.43 -13.98
CA ASP A 254 -9.70 -4.23 -13.69
C ASP A 254 -9.94 -4.06 -12.19
N TRP A 255 -10.25 -5.16 -11.50
CA TRP A 255 -10.33 -5.18 -10.05
C TRP A 255 -9.00 -4.80 -9.39
N ALA A 256 -7.89 -5.46 -9.75
CA ALA A 256 -6.58 -5.22 -9.16
C ALA A 256 -6.07 -3.79 -9.40
N GLU A 257 -6.24 -3.27 -10.61
CA GLU A 257 -5.91 -1.90 -10.99
C GLU A 257 -6.76 -0.90 -10.21
N THR A 258 -8.08 -1.10 -10.14
CA THR A 258 -8.99 -0.21 -9.40
C THR A 258 -8.70 -0.25 -7.89
N TRP A 259 -8.37 -1.43 -7.35
CA TRP A 259 -7.95 -1.62 -5.95
C TRP A 259 -6.68 -0.84 -5.64
N ALA A 260 -5.67 -0.95 -6.51
CA ALA A 260 -4.43 -0.20 -6.35
C ALA A 260 -4.71 1.31 -6.34
N HIS A 261 -5.54 1.81 -7.27
CA HIS A 261 -5.92 3.22 -7.34
C HIS A 261 -6.69 3.68 -6.11
N TYR A 262 -7.61 2.86 -5.58
CA TYR A 262 -8.30 3.16 -4.33
C TYR A 262 -7.31 3.36 -3.17
N LEU A 263 -6.32 2.47 -3.04
CA LEU A 263 -5.27 2.61 -2.02
C LEU A 263 -4.38 3.85 -2.25
N HIS A 264 -4.15 4.26 -3.50
CA HIS A 264 -3.45 5.53 -3.79
C HIS A 264 -4.24 6.72 -3.27
N LEU A 265 -5.55 6.72 -3.52
CA LEU A 265 -6.48 7.77 -3.12
C LEU A 265 -6.51 7.96 -1.61
N VAL A 266 -6.72 6.86 -0.87
CA VAL A 266 -6.78 6.87 0.60
C VAL A 266 -5.47 7.37 1.20
N ASP A 267 -4.34 6.78 0.80
CA ASP A 267 -3.06 7.08 1.44
C ASP A 267 -2.59 8.52 1.18
N ALA A 268 -2.82 9.04 -0.02
CA ALA A 268 -2.43 10.39 -0.39
C ALA A 268 -3.31 11.46 0.27
N VAL A 269 -4.62 11.24 0.32
CA VAL A 269 -5.56 12.14 1.04
C VAL A 269 -5.25 12.14 2.54
N GLU A 270 -4.90 10.98 3.12
CA GLU A 270 -4.52 10.91 4.54
C GLU A 270 -3.26 11.74 4.84
N ILE A 271 -2.19 11.61 4.04
CA ILE A 271 -0.99 12.45 4.22
C ILE A 271 -1.32 13.93 4.05
N ALA A 272 -2.04 14.28 2.99
CA ALA A 272 -2.43 15.66 2.71
C ALA A 272 -3.19 16.27 3.89
N GLY A 273 -4.07 15.50 4.52
CA GLY A 273 -4.80 15.97 5.69
C GLY A 273 -4.01 16.01 6.98
N ASN A 274 -3.07 15.09 7.20
CA ASN A 274 -2.15 15.17 8.33
C ASN A 274 -1.23 16.41 8.25
N LEU A 275 -0.95 16.88 7.03
CA LEU A 275 -0.23 18.13 6.77
C LEU A 275 -1.13 19.38 6.89
N GLY A 276 -2.43 19.22 7.12
CA GLY A 276 -3.38 20.34 7.21
C GLY A 276 -3.65 21.05 5.88
N LEU A 277 -3.45 20.37 4.74
CA LEU A 277 -3.66 20.98 3.43
C LEU A 277 -5.14 21.31 3.20
N SER A 278 -5.39 22.47 2.61
CA SER A 278 -6.70 22.87 2.09
C SER A 278 -6.52 23.44 0.70
N LEU A 279 -7.17 22.85 -0.29
CA LEU A 279 -6.87 23.06 -1.71
C LEU A 279 -8.14 23.40 -2.49
N SER A 280 -7.97 24.09 -3.62
CA SER A 280 -9.02 24.37 -4.61
C SER A 280 -8.49 24.06 -6.00
N THR A 281 -9.39 23.72 -6.92
CA THR A 281 -9.10 23.59 -8.36
C THR A 281 -9.16 24.93 -9.10
N ARG A 282 -9.53 26.01 -8.41
CA ARG A 282 -9.69 27.35 -8.99
C ARG A 282 -8.54 28.28 -8.61
N PRO A 283 -8.22 29.28 -9.45
CA PRO A 283 -7.23 30.30 -9.12
C PRO A 283 -7.60 31.10 -7.86
N GLN A 284 -6.58 31.66 -7.21
CA GLN A 284 -6.76 32.56 -6.08
C GLN A 284 -7.67 33.73 -6.43
N GLY A 285 -8.66 34.01 -5.59
CA GLY A 285 -9.68 35.05 -5.83
C GLY A 285 -11.03 34.52 -6.34
N SER A 286 -11.15 33.22 -6.63
CA SER A 286 -12.46 32.59 -6.83
C SER A 286 -13.29 32.59 -5.54
N ARG A 287 -14.62 32.67 -5.67
CA ARG A 287 -15.56 32.58 -4.54
C ARG A 287 -15.77 31.15 -4.00
N GLU A 288 -15.18 30.14 -4.64
CA GLU A 288 -15.32 28.74 -4.20
C GLU A 288 -14.50 28.49 -2.93
N PRO A 289 -15.06 27.73 -1.95
CA PRO A 289 -14.36 27.42 -0.72
C PRO A 289 -13.19 26.45 -0.98
N LEU A 290 -12.15 26.57 -0.17
CA LEU A 290 -11.11 25.54 -0.12
C LEU A 290 -11.71 24.24 0.42
N VAL A 291 -11.33 23.11 -0.19
CA VAL A 291 -11.63 21.79 0.35
C VAL A 291 -10.52 21.43 1.32
N ALA A 292 -10.86 21.27 2.60
CA ALA A 292 -9.92 20.78 3.58
C ALA A 292 -9.63 19.30 3.31
N MET A 293 -8.36 18.96 3.07
CA MET A 293 -7.90 17.58 3.06
C MET A 293 -7.99 17.17 4.52
N THR A 294 -9.09 16.57 4.92
CA THR A 294 -9.30 16.26 6.33
C THR A 294 -8.79 14.84 6.48
N ALA A 295 -7.75 14.66 7.30
CA ALA A 295 -7.21 13.34 7.57
C ALA A 295 -8.37 12.45 8.03
N PRO A 296 -8.56 11.25 7.48
CA PRO A 296 -9.53 10.32 8.00
C PRO A 296 -9.16 10.03 9.46
N ARG A 297 -9.87 10.65 10.41
CA ARG A 297 -10.11 9.99 11.69
C ARG A 297 -11.09 8.86 11.33
N GLU A 298 -10.66 7.61 11.53
CA GLU A 298 -11.48 6.39 11.57
C GLU A 298 -13.01 6.62 11.69
N PRO A 299 -13.89 5.79 11.11
CA PRO A 299 -13.98 5.23 9.75
C PRO A 299 -14.98 6.02 8.86
N SER A 300 -15.49 7.15 9.33
CA SER A 300 -16.85 7.60 9.01
C SER A 300 -17.01 8.45 7.73
N ARG A 301 -16.07 8.41 6.79
CA ARG A 301 -16.21 9.19 5.55
C ARG A 301 -16.92 8.41 4.48
N SER A 302 -17.91 9.06 3.89
CA SER A 302 -18.46 8.60 2.62
C SER A 302 -17.36 8.60 1.56
N PHE A 303 -17.46 7.69 0.59
CA PHE A 303 -16.59 7.71 -0.58
C PHE A 303 -16.63 9.08 -1.31
N ASP A 304 -17.75 9.81 -1.23
CA ASP A 304 -17.89 11.15 -1.81
C ASP A 304 -16.97 12.18 -1.14
N ASP A 305 -16.80 12.14 0.18
CA ASP A 305 -15.87 13.04 0.88
C ASP A 305 -14.42 12.75 0.49
N LEU A 306 -14.09 11.47 0.31
CA LEU A 306 -12.78 11.02 -0.13
C LEU A 306 -12.50 11.51 -1.57
N LEU A 307 -13.47 11.36 -2.48
CA LEU A 307 -13.37 11.84 -3.85
C LEU A 307 -13.29 13.37 -3.93
N ALA A 308 -14.10 14.08 -3.13
CA ALA A 308 -14.09 15.54 -3.05
C ALA A 308 -12.74 16.09 -2.59
N ALA A 309 -12.04 15.39 -1.70
CA ALA A 309 -10.67 15.73 -1.30
C ALA A 309 -9.64 15.36 -2.39
N TRP A 310 -9.82 14.24 -3.07
CA TRP A 310 -8.89 13.74 -4.08
C TRP A 310 -8.75 14.66 -5.31
N ILE A 311 -9.86 15.21 -5.80
CA ILE A 311 -9.89 16.05 -7.00
C ILE A 311 -8.96 17.28 -6.90
N PRO A 312 -9.07 18.17 -5.89
CA PRO A 312 -8.18 19.32 -5.77
C PRO A 312 -6.74 18.91 -5.43
N LEU A 313 -6.53 17.79 -4.73
CA LEU A 313 -5.19 17.27 -4.45
C LEU A 313 -4.44 16.89 -5.72
N THR A 314 -5.06 16.07 -6.59
CA THR A 314 -4.46 15.67 -7.87
C THR A 314 -4.26 16.85 -8.81
N PHE A 315 -5.23 17.77 -8.86
CA PHE A 315 -5.09 18.99 -9.64
C PHE A 315 -3.89 19.83 -9.20
N ALA A 316 -3.77 20.12 -7.90
CA ALA A 316 -2.70 20.94 -7.36
C ALA A 316 -1.33 20.27 -7.54
N THR A 317 -1.23 18.97 -7.25
CA THR A 317 0.03 18.22 -7.39
C THR A 317 0.49 18.12 -8.84
N ASN A 318 -0.41 17.84 -9.79
CA ASN A 318 -0.06 17.82 -11.22
C ASN A 318 0.34 19.22 -11.73
N CYS A 319 -0.34 20.29 -11.29
CA CYS A 319 0.07 21.65 -11.62
C CYS A 319 1.50 21.95 -11.12
N LEU A 320 1.80 21.57 -9.88
CA LEU A 320 3.13 21.74 -9.28
C LEU A 320 4.18 20.92 -10.01
N THR A 321 3.96 19.63 -10.29
CA THR A 321 4.96 18.81 -11.01
C THR A 321 5.22 19.32 -12.42
N ARG A 322 4.19 19.69 -13.17
CA ARG A 322 4.34 20.30 -14.51
C ARG A 322 5.15 21.60 -14.47
N SER A 323 4.93 22.44 -13.46
CA SER A 323 5.60 23.74 -13.34
C SER A 323 7.13 23.65 -13.19
N ILE A 324 7.63 22.52 -12.71
CA ILE A 324 9.07 22.26 -12.53
C ILE A 324 9.60 21.23 -13.54
N GLY A 325 8.83 20.91 -14.59
CA GLY A 325 9.25 20.06 -15.70
C GLY A 325 9.15 18.56 -15.46
N HIS A 326 8.43 18.11 -14.43
CA HIS A 326 8.12 16.70 -14.22
C HIS A 326 6.81 16.29 -14.91
N GLN A 327 6.65 14.99 -15.17
CA GLN A 327 5.37 14.41 -15.57
C GLN A 327 4.32 14.58 -14.47
N ASP A 328 3.06 14.36 -14.82
CA ASP A 328 1.98 14.33 -13.84
C ASP A 328 2.30 13.33 -12.73
N TRP A 329 2.14 13.78 -11.49
CA TRP A 329 2.26 12.90 -10.32
C TRP A 329 1.20 11.80 -10.37
N PHE A 330 -0.01 12.17 -10.80
CA PHE A 330 -1.12 11.25 -11.02
C PHE A 330 -1.70 11.47 -12.42
N PRO A 331 -1.24 10.72 -13.44
CA PRO A 331 -1.60 10.91 -14.86
C PRO A 331 -2.95 10.28 -15.26
N PHE A 332 -3.83 9.96 -14.29
CA PHE A 332 -5.08 9.26 -14.56
C PHE A 332 -6.28 10.21 -14.46
N VAL A 333 -7.26 10.00 -15.34
CA VAL A 333 -8.54 10.70 -15.32
C VAL A 333 -9.60 9.70 -14.86
N LEU A 334 -10.28 10.02 -13.76
CA LEU A 334 -11.33 9.16 -13.22
C LEU A 334 -12.67 9.49 -13.89
N SER A 335 -13.13 8.60 -14.78
CA SER A 335 -14.48 8.68 -15.36
C SER A 335 -15.56 8.27 -14.36
N ASP A 336 -16.81 8.56 -14.66
CA ASP A 336 -17.95 8.12 -13.85
C ASP A 336 -17.97 6.59 -13.64
N GLY A 337 -17.60 5.81 -14.67
CA GLY A 337 -17.49 4.36 -14.56
C GLY A 337 -16.35 3.91 -13.64
N ALA A 338 -15.17 4.54 -13.73
CA ALA A 338 -14.06 4.26 -12.82
C ALA A 338 -14.40 4.66 -11.37
N ILE A 339 -15.07 5.80 -11.18
CA ILE A 339 -15.56 6.28 -9.88
C ILE A 339 -16.56 5.30 -9.27
N ALA A 340 -17.48 4.74 -10.06
CA ALA A 340 -18.43 3.74 -9.60
C ALA A 340 -17.73 2.46 -9.10
N LYS A 341 -16.69 2.01 -9.81
CA LYS A 341 -15.86 0.87 -9.39
C LYS A 341 -15.07 1.15 -8.11
N LEU A 342 -14.44 2.32 -8.00
CA LEU A 342 -13.75 2.75 -6.77
C LEU A 342 -14.71 2.80 -5.57
N ARG A 343 -15.95 3.27 -5.78
CA ARG A 343 -16.99 3.26 -4.74
C ARG A 343 -17.36 1.84 -4.31
N LEU A 344 -17.45 0.90 -5.24
CA LEU A 344 -17.72 -0.50 -4.90
C LEU A 344 -16.58 -1.10 -4.07
N ILE A 345 -15.32 -0.80 -4.40
CA ILE A 345 -14.17 -1.22 -3.57
C ILE A 345 -14.28 -0.65 -2.15
N HIS A 346 -14.62 0.64 -2.02
CA HIS A 346 -14.83 1.26 -0.72
C HIS A 346 -15.89 0.52 0.12
N GLN A 347 -17.01 0.11 -0.51
CA GLN A 347 -18.07 -0.67 0.14
C GLN A 347 -17.61 -2.08 0.52
N VAL A 348 -16.88 -2.78 -0.35
CA VAL A 348 -16.31 -4.11 -0.05
C VAL A 348 -15.39 -4.03 1.18
N ILE A 349 -14.57 -2.98 1.28
CA ILE A 349 -13.69 -2.76 2.43
C ILE A 349 -14.50 -2.45 3.69
N ALA A 350 -15.57 -1.65 3.60
CA ALA A 350 -16.45 -1.35 4.73
C ALA A 350 -17.10 -2.64 5.29
N ASP A 351 -17.69 -3.47 4.42
CA ASP A 351 -18.28 -4.76 4.82
C ASP A 351 -17.25 -5.70 5.46
N ALA A 352 -16.03 -5.74 4.92
CA ALA A 352 -14.96 -6.57 5.45
C ALA A 352 -14.58 -6.19 6.89
N ARG A 353 -14.62 -4.90 7.23
CA ARG A 353 -14.34 -4.41 8.59
C ARG A 353 -15.40 -4.83 9.61
N GLU A 354 -16.67 -4.87 9.20
CA GLU A 354 -17.76 -5.35 10.05
C GLU A 354 -17.63 -6.86 10.32
N THR A 355 -17.12 -7.59 9.34
CA THR A 355 -16.95 -9.05 9.41
C THR A 355 -15.68 -9.45 10.17
N TRP A 356 -14.59 -8.68 10.04
CA TRP A 356 -13.33 -8.83 10.78
C TRP A 356 -13.07 -7.60 11.64
N PRO A 357 -13.76 -7.45 12.78
CA PRO A 357 -13.46 -6.36 13.70
C PRO A 357 -11.99 -6.49 14.13
N SER A 358 -11.19 -5.46 13.81
CA SER A 358 -9.83 -5.38 14.30
C SER A 358 -9.86 -5.37 15.82
N PRO A 359 -8.85 -5.95 16.52
CA PRO A 359 -8.78 -5.91 17.98
C PRO A 359 -8.92 -4.49 18.57
N GLN A 360 -8.63 -3.46 17.77
CA GLN A 360 -8.75 -2.04 18.08
C GLN A 360 -10.20 -1.54 18.32
N THR A 361 -11.26 -2.28 17.95
CA THR A 361 -12.65 -1.85 18.21
C THR A 361 -13.20 -2.29 19.57
N ALA A 362 -12.44 -3.06 20.35
CA ALA A 362 -12.79 -3.34 21.73
C ALA A 362 -12.40 -2.13 22.60
N GLN A 363 -13.32 -1.16 22.74
CA GLN A 363 -13.20 -0.20 23.84
C GLN A 363 -13.15 -0.99 25.16
N PRO A 364 -12.23 -0.68 26.09
CA PRO A 364 -12.35 -1.20 27.44
C PRO A 364 -13.66 -0.67 28.02
N VAL A 365 -14.54 -1.58 28.42
CA VAL A 365 -15.76 -1.29 29.19
C VAL A 365 -15.40 -0.69 30.54
#